data_AF-A0A355GT96-F1
#
_entry.id   AF-A0A355GT96-F1
#
_cell.length_a   1.000
_cell.length_b   1.000
_cell.length_c   1.000
_cell.angle_alpha   90.00
_cell.angle_beta   90.00
_cell.angle_gamma   90.00
#
_symmetry.space_group_name_H-M   'P 1'
#
loop_
_entity.id
_entity.type
_entity.pdbx_description
1 polymer ?
#
loop_
_entity_poly.entity_id
_entity_poly.type
_entity_poly.pdbx_seq_one_letter_code
_entity_poly.pdbx_strand_id
1 'polypeptide(L)'
;MQQQLRQQSFNLTGCSLSELQIIAEQLGEKPYRARQIFRWIYQKKASSIDAMTDLSLAFRQKLSAGGYYVGALKILQEQLSAIDATRKYLFELADGNTIESVLLTEDARATLCFSTQAGCAMGCTFCATGQSGFVRNLNAGEMVGQALGVMRSTDQRLTNAVAMGQGEPLANYDETLKALRIFNAPDGFAIGARHLTLSTCGLVEGIRRLAEEPEQFGLAVSLHSAIDVKRAQLMPKAAKYNLAVLQAACKDYTNKTGRRITLEYTLIAGENDQEADLRALIQFCRGWLCHVNLIP
;
A
#
# COMPACT_ATOMS: atom_id res chain seq x y z
N MET A 1 -38.49 21.68 -13.49
CA MET A 1 -37.94 21.95 -12.14
C MET A 1 -37.73 20.64 -11.37
N GLN A 2 -36.92 19.73 -11.91
CA GLN A 2 -36.29 18.62 -11.18
C GLN A 2 -35.02 18.31 -11.98
N GLN A 3 -33.98 19.09 -11.71
CA GLN A 3 -32.68 18.92 -12.31
C GLN A 3 -32.07 17.65 -11.72
N GLN A 4 -31.64 16.77 -12.61
CA GLN A 4 -30.83 15.58 -12.36
C GLN A 4 -29.67 15.90 -11.41
N LEU A 5 -29.80 15.54 -10.13
CA LEU A 5 -28.64 15.19 -9.31
C LEU A 5 -28.53 13.67 -9.41
N ARG A 6 -27.69 13.17 -10.33
CA ARG A 6 -27.11 11.85 -10.13
C ARG A 6 -26.30 11.99 -8.85
N GLN A 7 -26.85 11.56 -7.72
CA GLN A 7 -26.09 11.41 -6.49
C GLN A 7 -24.93 10.47 -6.82
N GLN A 8 -23.72 11.03 -6.89
CA GLN A 8 -22.53 10.28 -7.20
C GLN A 8 -22.32 9.26 -6.07
N SER A 9 -22.34 7.97 -6.40
CA SER A 9 -22.17 6.92 -5.39
C SER A 9 -20.81 7.09 -4.69
N PHE A 10 -20.80 7.08 -3.36
CA PHE A 10 -19.61 7.32 -2.55
C PHE A 10 -19.23 6.10 -1.72
N ASN A 11 -18.01 5.62 -1.88
CA ASN A 11 -17.51 4.46 -1.17
C ASN A 11 -17.04 4.83 0.24
N LEU A 12 -17.59 4.19 1.27
CA LEU A 12 -17.15 4.34 2.66
C LEU A 12 -15.87 3.55 2.96
N THR A 13 -15.56 2.52 2.15
CA THR A 13 -14.26 1.83 2.22
C THR A 13 -13.16 2.79 1.80
N GLY A 14 -12.11 2.90 2.61
CA GLY A 14 -11.03 3.86 2.41
C GLY A 14 -11.22 5.19 3.14
N CYS A 15 -12.39 5.46 3.73
CA CYS A 15 -12.57 6.65 4.54
C CYS A 15 -11.77 6.57 5.85
N SER A 16 -11.19 7.69 6.26
CA SER A 16 -10.64 7.85 7.60
C SER A 16 -11.78 7.93 8.64
N LEU A 17 -11.44 7.71 9.91
CA LEU A 17 -12.44 7.84 10.97
C LEU A 17 -13.03 9.27 11.04
N SER A 18 -12.23 10.30 10.77
CA SER A 18 -12.69 11.69 10.76
C SER A 18 -13.62 11.98 9.58
N GLU A 19 -13.36 11.41 8.40
CA GLU A 19 -14.28 11.52 7.26
C GLU A 19 -15.62 10.84 7.55
N LEU A 20 -15.60 9.65 8.17
CA LEU A 20 -16.82 8.98 8.59
C LEU A 20 -17.58 9.74 9.69
N GLN A 21 -16.88 10.47 10.57
CA GLN A 21 -17.52 11.35 11.56
C GLN A 21 -18.28 12.49 10.89
N ILE A 22 -17.64 13.16 9.92
CA ILE A 22 -18.28 14.22 9.13
C ILE A 22 -19.52 13.68 8.40
N ILE A 23 -19.43 12.50 7.78
CA ILE A 23 -20.57 11.87 7.10
C ILE A 23 -21.71 11.56 8.09
N ALA A 24 -21.40 11.02 9.27
CA ALA A 24 -22.40 10.72 10.28
C ALA A 24 -23.11 12.00 10.76
N GLU A 25 -22.36 13.07 11.03
CA GLU A 25 -22.90 14.36 11.46
C GLU A 25 -23.80 15.00 10.39
N GLN A 26 -23.37 14.97 9.11
CA GLN A 26 -24.17 15.46 7.98
C GLN A 26 -25.50 14.71 7.82
N LEU A 27 -25.56 13.44 8.23
CA LEU A 27 -26.78 12.63 8.23
C LEU A 27 -27.59 12.73 9.54
N GLY A 28 -27.20 13.63 10.44
CA GLY A 28 -27.86 13.89 11.73
C GLY A 28 -27.64 12.79 12.76
N GLU A 29 -26.55 12.03 12.66
CA GLU A 29 -26.16 11.01 13.63
C GLU A 29 -25.03 11.48 14.54
N LYS A 30 -24.86 10.77 15.66
CA LYS A 30 -23.80 11.07 16.63
C LYS A 30 -22.42 10.62 16.12
N PRO A 31 -21.31 11.33 16.46
CA PRO A 31 -19.98 11.02 15.94
C PRO A 31 -19.48 9.60 16.23
N TYR A 32 -19.94 8.96 17.31
CA TYR A 32 -19.55 7.59 17.64
C TYR A 32 -20.02 6.56 16.61
N ARG A 33 -21.04 6.87 15.80
CA ARG A 33 -21.53 6.01 14.71
C ARG A 33 -20.45 5.75 13.66
N ALA A 34 -19.55 6.71 13.43
CA ALA A 34 -18.41 6.55 12.55
C ALA A 34 -17.52 5.36 12.94
N ARG A 35 -17.29 5.17 14.24
CA ARG A 35 -16.49 4.04 14.75
C ARG A 35 -17.18 2.70 14.51
N GLN A 36 -18.51 2.65 14.59
CA GLN A 36 -19.26 1.44 14.25
C GLN A 36 -19.10 1.10 12.78
N ILE A 37 -19.31 2.07 11.87
CA ILE A 37 -19.10 1.89 10.42
C ILE A 37 -17.67 1.39 10.15
N PHE A 38 -16.67 2.05 10.72
CA PHE A 38 -15.26 1.70 10.53
C PHE A 38 -14.96 0.25 10.96
N ARG A 39 -15.42 -0.17 12.15
CA ARG A 39 -15.28 -1.57 12.62
C ARG A 39 -16.03 -2.57 11.75
N TRP A 40 -17.21 -2.23 11.25
CA TRP A 40 -17.95 -3.11 10.36
C TRP A 40 -17.19 -3.38 9.07
N ILE A 41 -16.62 -2.33 8.47
CA ILE A 41 -15.85 -2.46 7.22
C ILE A 41 -14.60 -3.32 7.48
N TYR A 42 -13.78 -2.97 8.48
CA TYR A 42 -12.43 -3.53 8.58
C TYR A 42 -12.28 -4.72 9.52
N GLN A 43 -13.02 -4.79 10.64
CA GLN A 43 -12.95 -5.91 11.58
C GLN A 43 -13.96 -7.00 11.25
N LYS A 44 -15.19 -6.61 10.88
CA LYS A 44 -16.27 -7.54 10.54
C LYS A 44 -16.35 -7.84 9.03
N LYS A 45 -15.48 -7.22 8.22
CA LYS A 45 -15.33 -7.47 6.78
C LYS A 45 -16.63 -7.23 5.97
N ALA A 46 -17.50 -6.35 6.46
CA ALA A 46 -18.82 -6.09 5.87
C ALA A 46 -18.69 -5.73 4.38
N SER A 47 -19.59 -6.28 3.57
CA SER A 47 -19.70 -6.01 2.13
C SER A 47 -20.90 -5.13 1.76
N SER A 48 -21.72 -4.73 2.74
CA SER A 48 -22.86 -3.85 2.54
C SER A 48 -23.21 -3.07 3.80
N ILE A 49 -23.92 -1.96 3.64
CA ILE A 49 -24.47 -1.18 4.76
C ILE A 49 -25.50 -2.02 5.54
N ASP A 50 -26.28 -2.85 4.83
CA ASP A 50 -27.31 -3.68 5.44
C ASP A 50 -26.75 -4.69 6.45
N ALA A 51 -25.51 -5.16 6.26
CA ALA A 51 -24.83 -6.04 7.19
C ALA A 51 -24.55 -5.40 8.56
N MET A 52 -24.58 -4.06 8.67
CA MET A 52 -24.21 -3.32 9.88
C MET A 52 -25.33 -3.29 10.93
N THR A 53 -25.64 -4.44 11.54
CA THR A 53 -26.84 -4.64 12.38
C THR A 53 -26.88 -3.85 13.69
N ASP A 54 -25.76 -3.31 14.16
CA ASP A 54 -25.71 -2.43 15.34
C ASP A 54 -25.90 -0.92 15.00
N LEU A 55 -26.10 -0.62 13.71
CA LEU A 55 -26.65 0.65 13.23
C LEU A 55 -28.17 0.56 13.16
N SER A 56 -28.86 1.62 13.54
CA SER A 56 -30.33 1.67 13.42
C SER A 56 -30.74 1.48 11.97
N LEU A 57 -31.91 0.88 11.75
CA LEU A 57 -32.47 0.72 10.39
C LEU A 57 -32.59 2.08 9.69
N ALA A 58 -33.05 3.11 10.41
CA ALA A 58 -33.15 4.47 9.91
C ALA A 58 -31.79 5.03 9.44
N PHE A 59 -30.70 4.77 10.18
CA PHE A 59 -29.39 5.25 9.76
C PHE A 59 -28.84 4.51 8.54
N ARG A 60 -29.00 3.18 8.48
CA ARG A 60 -28.64 2.40 7.29
C ARG A 60 -29.38 2.89 6.04
N GLN A 61 -30.67 3.19 6.17
CA GLN A 61 -31.47 3.77 5.09
C GLN A 61 -30.98 5.17 4.68
N LYS A 62 -30.63 6.04 5.64
CA LYS A 62 -30.04 7.36 5.33
C LYS A 62 -28.73 7.24 4.57
N LEU A 63 -27.86 6.31 4.94
CA LEU A 63 -26.60 6.06 4.24
C LEU A 63 -26.87 5.62 2.80
N SER A 64 -27.69 4.59 2.60
CA SER A 64 -28.03 4.10 1.25
C SER A 64 -28.72 5.17 0.39
N ALA A 65 -29.67 5.91 0.96
CA ALA A 65 -30.37 7.01 0.27
C ALA A 65 -29.46 8.22 -0.01
N GLY A 66 -28.37 8.39 0.75
CA GLY A 66 -27.33 9.38 0.50
C GLY A 66 -26.38 9.00 -0.63
N GLY A 67 -26.52 7.81 -1.23
CA GLY A 67 -25.61 7.28 -2.25
C GLY A 67 -24.34 6.65 -1.67
N TYR A 68 -24.27 6.44 -0.35
CA TYR A 68 -23.14 5.77 0.28
C TYR A 68 -23.19 4.26 0.06
N TYR A 69 -22.04 3.63 -0.11
CA TYR A 69 -21.91 2.18 -0.19
C TYR A 69 -20.61 1.69 0.44
N VAL A 70 -20.51 0.38 0.68
CA VAL A 70 -19.26 -0.28 1.08
C VAL A 70 -18.77 -1.07 -0.12
N GLY A 71 -17.68 -0.62 -0.73
CA GLY A 71 -17.12 -1.24 -1.92
C GLY A 71 -16.27 -2.46 -1.57
N ALA A 72 -16.41 -3.50 -2.37
CA ALA A 72 -15.52 -4.65 -2.41
C ALA A 72 -14.89 -4.74 -3.80
N LEU A 73 -13.58 -4.98 -3.86
CA LEU A 73 -12.93 -5.34 -5.11
C LEU A 73 -13.41 -6.73 -5.55
N LYS A 74 -13.62 -6.88 -6.85
CA LYS A 74 -14.00 -8.17 -7.44
C LYS A 74 -12.73 -8.98 -7.73
N ILE A 75 -12.65 -10.19 -7.18
CA ILE A 75 -11.59 -11.15 -7.50
C ILE A 75 -11.95 -11.79 -8.84
N LEU A 76 -11.13 -11.57 -9.87
CA LEU A 76 -11.25 -12.23 -11.17
C LEU A 76 -10.59 -13.60 -11.16
N GLN A 77 -9.45 -13.70 -10.48
CA GLN A 77 -8.67 -14.92 -10.42
C GLN A 77 -7.94 -15.03 -9.08
N GLU A 78 -7.84 -16.26 -8.61
CA GLU A 78 -7.00 -16.65 -7.48
C GLU A 78 -6.09 -17.80 -7.94
N GLN A 79 -4.81 -17.74 -7.58
CA GLN A 79 -3.84 -18.78 -7.82
C GLN A 79 -3.17 -19.15 -6.50
N LEU A 80 -3.23 -20.42 -6.12
CA LEU A 80 -2.54 -20.97 -4.96
C LEU A 80 -1.28 -21.71 -5.42
N SER A 81 -0.13 -21.31 -4.89
CA SER A 81 1.13 -22.01 -5.07
C SER A 81 1.09 -23.39 -4.41
N ALA A 82 1.51 -24.40 -5.16
CA ALA A 82 1.65 -25.77 -4.65
C ALA A 82 2.91 -25.98 -3.79
N ILE A 83 3.83 -25.00 -3.77
CA ILE A 83 5.14 -25.13 -3.13
C ILE A 83 5.11 -24.59 -1.70
N ASP A 84 4.56 -23.40 -1.52
CA ASP A 84 4.69 -22.60 -0.29
C ASP A 84 3.35 -22.00 0.19
N ALA A 85 2.23 -22.43 -0.42
CA ALA A 85 0.89 -21.92 -0.14
C ALA A 85 0.71 -20.40 -0.36
N THR A 86 1.64 -19.73 -1.05
CA THR A 86 1.49 -18.34 -1.48
C THR A 86 0.26 -18.21 -2.38
N ARG A 87 -0.57 -17.20 -2.13
CA ARG A 87 -1.78 -16.92 -2.93
C ARG A 87 -1.63 -15.62 -3.70
N LYS A 88 -1.84 -15.68 -5.01
CA LYS A 88 -1.88 -14.51 -5.89
C LYS A 88 -3.32 -14.22 -6.32
N TYR A 89 -3.71 -12.96 -6.25
CA TYR A 89 -5.03 -12.47 -6.58
C TYR A 89 -4.97 -11.48 -7.72
N LEU A 90 -5.88 -11.62 -8.68
CA LEU A 90 -6.17 -10.61 -9.70
C LEU A 90 -7.50 -9.94 -9.34
N PHE A 91 -7.47 -8.64 -9.09
CA PHE A 91 -8.63 -7.82 -8.78
C PHE A 91 -9.04 -6.96 -9.97
N GLU A 92 -10.34 -6.80 -10.17
CA GLU A 92 -10.93 -5.82 -11.09
C GLU A 92 -11.31 -4.55 -10.31
N LEU A 93 -10.87 -3.40 -10.83
CA LEU A 93 -11.23 -2.08 -10.34
C LEU A 93 -12.51 -1.58 -11.03
N ALA A 94 -13.16 -0.57 -10.45
CA ALA A 94 -14.45 -0.06 -10.94
C ALA A 94 -14.41 0.50 -12.37
N ASP A 95 -13.23 0.88 -12.84
CA ASP A 95 -12.96 1.39 -14.19
C ASP A 95 -12.46 0.31 -15.17
N GLY A 96 -12.54 -0.98 -14.78
CA GLY A 96 -12.17 -2.12 -15.62
C GLY A 96 -10.66 -2.42 -15.68
N ASN A 97 -9.83 -1.58 -15.05
CA ASN A 97 -8.42 -1.89 -14.86
C ASN A 97 -8.24 -3.05 -13.88
N THR A 98 -7.11 -3.74 -13.98
CA THR A 98 -6.78 -4.85 -13.07
C THR A 98 -5.54 -4.54 -12.25
N ILE A 99 -5.54 -5.06 -11.02
CA ILE A 99 -4.37 -5.02 -10.14
C ILE A 99 -4.14 -6.37 -9.47
N GLU A 100 -2.92 -6.57 -8.98
CA GLU A 100 -2.54 -7.80 -8.30
C GLU A 100 -2.27 -7.58 -6.81
N SER A 101 -2.53 -8.62 -6.02
CA SER A 101 -2.05 -8.72 -4.63
C SER A 101 -1.55 -10.12 -4.36
N VAL A 102 -0.65 -10.25 -3.39
CA VAL A 102 -0.11 -11.54 -2.98
C VAL A 102 -0.27 -11.68 -1.47
N LEU A 103 -0.77 -12.83 -1.03
CA LEU A 103 -0.76 -13.24 0.37
C LEU A 103 0.35 -14.28 0.55
N LEU A 104 1.34 -13.92 1.36
CA LEU A 104 2.39 -14.82 1.81
C LEU A 104 2.08 -15.26 3.23
N THR A 105 2.04 -16.57 3.46
CA THR A 105 1.79 -17.15 4.79
C THR A 105 3.01 -17.96 5.22
N GLU A 106 3.68 -17.51 6.27
CA GLU A 106 4.86 -18.16 6.84
C GLU A 106 4.67 -18.27 8.35
N ASP A 107 4.63 -19.49 8.88
CA ASP A 107 4.36 -19.78 10.29
C ASP A 107 3.12 -19.02 10.82
N ALA A 108 3.34 -18.06 11.74
CA ALA A 108 2.30 -17.22 12.33
C ALA A 108 2.12 -15.87 11.61
N ARG A 109 2.84 -15.62 10.50
CA ARG A 109 2.80 -14.37 9.74
C ARG A 109 1.96 -14.52 8.48
N ALA A 110 1.01 -13.61 8.32
CA ALA A 110 0.24 -13.44 7.08
C ALA A 110 0.52 -12.04 6.54
N THR A 111 1.30 -11.98 5.46
CA THR A 111 1.77 -10.74 4.84
C THR A 111 1.01 -10.47 3.55
N LEU A 112 0.31 -9.34 3.51
CA LEU A 112 -0.29 -8.84 2.29
C LEU A 112 0.72 -7.98 1.52
N CYS A 113 1.09 -8.39 0.32
CA CYS A 113 1.69 -7.52 -0.68
C CYS A 113 0.57 -6.86 -1.50
N PHE A 114 0.43 -5.54 -1.39
CA PHE A 114 -0.63 -4.78 -2.05
C PHE A 114 -0.09 -3.75 -3.04
N SER A 115 -0.88 -3.49 -4.08
CA SER A 115 -0.63 -2.50 -5.12
C SER A 115 -1.10 -1.10 -4.69
N THR A 116 -0.42 -0.05 -5.14
CA THR A 116 -0.76 1.36 -4.90
C THR A 116 -1.15 2.13 -6.16
N GLN A 117 -0.89 1.56 -7.34
CA GLN A 117 -1.24 2.11 -8.64
C GLN A 117 -1.70 0.99 -9.59
N ALA A 118 -2.50 1.34 -10.59
CA ALA A 118 -2.72 0.49 -11.75
C ALA A 118 -1.59 0.78 -12.76
N GLY A 119 -0.64 -0.16 -12.87
CA GLY A 119 0.62 0.08 -13.57
C GLY A 119 1.63 0.89 -12.74
N CYS A 120 2.74 1.30 -13.33
CA CYS A 120 3.76 2.10 -12.66
C CYS A 120 4.49 3.02 -13.64
N ALA A 121 4.65 4.28 -13.25
CA ALA A 121 5.30 5.27 -14.11
C ALA A 121 6.82 5.16 -14.10
N MET A 122 7.44 4.38 -13.19
CA MET A 122 8.88 4.43 -12.93
C MET A 122 9.76 3.76 -14.01
N GLY A 123 9.19 2.85 -14.81
CA GLY A 123 9.89 2.27 -15.96
C GLY A 123 11.17 1.49 -15.61
N CYS A 124 11.22 0.84 -14.44
CA CYS A 124 12.33 -0.06 -14.09
C CYS A 124 12.38 -1.22 -15.09
N THR A 125 13.54 -1.48 -15.69
CA THR A 125 13.67 -2.39 -16.85
C THR A 125 13.44 -3.85 -16.50
N PHE A 126 13.74 -4.24 -15.26
CA PHE A 126 13.52 -5.58 -14.72
C PHE A 126 12.09 -5.82 -14.20
N CYS A 127 11.23 -4.78 -14.18
CA CYS A 127 9.89 -4.86 -13.60
C CYS A 127 8.82 -4.93 -14.70
N ALA A 128 8.04 -6.02 -14.74
CA ALA A 128 6.93 -6.16 -15.68
C ALA A 128 5.94 -4.99 -15.60
N THR A 129 5.58 -4.54 -14.39
CA THR A 129 4.69 -3.39 -14.18
C THR A 129 5.29 -2.08 -14.69
N GLY A 130 6.60 -1.90 -14.57
CA GLY A 130 7.29 -0.74 -15.13
C GLY A 130 7.23 -0.69 -16.66
N GLN A 131 7.23 -1.86 -17.32
CA GLN A 131 7.09 -1.99 -18.77
C GLN A 131 5.65 -1.81 -19.27
N SER A 132 4.65 -2.19 -18.46
CA SER A 132 3.22 -2.01 -18.79
C SER A 132 2.76 -0.53 -18.78
N GLY A 133 3.58 0.37 -18.25
CA GLY A 133 3.24 1.80 -18.14
C GLY A 133 2.34 2.13 -16.95
N PHE A 134 1.92 3.39 -16.88
CA PHE A 134 1.07 3.92 -15.81
C PHE A 134 -0.32 4.24 -16.33
N VAL A 135 -1.35 3.81 -15.61
CA VAL A 135 -2.73 4.17 -15.90
C VAL A 135 -3.24 5.21 -14.92
N ARG A 136 -3.25 4.89 -13.62
CA ARG A 136 -3.69 5.81 -12.56
C ARG A 136 -3.24 5.38 -11.16
N ASN A 137 -3.36 6.31 -10.24
CA ASN A 137 -3.27 6.05 -8.80
C ASN A 137 -4.51 5.28 -8.30
N LEU A 138 -4.28 4.44 -7.29
CA LEU A 138 -5.37 3.86 -6.50
C LEU A 138 -5.75 4.81 -5.37
N ASN A 139 -7.03 4.84 -5.00
CA ASN A 139 -7.43 5.45 -3.74
C ASN A 139 -7.21 4.48 -2.56
N ALA A 140 -7.22 4.99 -1.32
CA ALA A 140 -7.03 4.20 -0.13
C ALA A 140 -8.05 3.06 0.00
N GLY A 141 -9.28 3.27 -0.49
CA GLY A 141 -10.34 2.26 -0.52
C GLY A 141 -10.02 1.06 -1.42
N GLU A 142 -9.39 1.31 -2.56
CA GLU A 142 -8.88 0.27 -3.45
C GLU A 142 -7.67 -0.45 -2.84
N MET A 143 -6.79 0.26 -2.13
CA MET A 143 -5.64 -0.36 -1.43
C MET A 143 -6.09 -1.29 -0.30
N VAL A 144 -6.92 -0.80 0.63
CA VAL A 144 -7.43 -1.63 1.73
C VAL A 144 -8.49 -2.64 1.26
N GLY A 145 -9.11 -2.38 0.11
CA GLY A 145 -10.03 -3.30 -0.55
C GLY A 145 -9.36 -4.62 -0.96
N GLN A 146 -8.07 -4.59 -1.34
CA GLN A 146 -7.26 -5.78 -1.59
C GLN A 146 -7.20 -6.67 -0.34
N ALA A 147 -6.92 -6.07 0.82
CA ALA A 147 -6.88 -6.78 2.10
C ALA A 147 -8.22 -7.40 2.47
N LEU A 148 -9.32 -6.64 2.32
CA LEU A 148 -10.67 -7.14 2.58
C LEU A 148 -11.04 -8.30 1.65
N GLY A 149 -10.64 -8.24 0.38
CA GLY A 149 -10.80 -9.34 -0.58
C GLY A 149 -10.11 -10.61 -0.09
N VAL A 150 -8.81 -10.50 0.24
CA VAL A 150 -7.99 -11.61 0.73
C VAL A 150 -8.51 -12.19 2.06
N MET A 151 -8.88 -11.35 3.02
CA MET A 151 -9.39 -11.81 4.32
C MET A 151 -10.80 -12.43 4.23
N ARG A 152 -11.56 -12.16 3.17
CA ARG A 152 -12.84 -12.82 2.90
C ARG A 152 -12.67 -14.14 2.15
N SER A 153 -11.64 -14.29 1.31
CA SER A 153 -11.38 -15.54 0.60
C SER A 153 -10.69 -16.60 1.47
N THR A 154 -9.94 -16.20 2.50
CA THR A 154 -9.12 -17.11 3.33
C THR A 154 -9.55 -17.21 4.78
N ASP A 155 -10.39 -16.30 5.26
CA ASP A 155 -10.69 -16.08 6.69
C ASP A 155 -9.45 -15.85 7.59
N GLN A 156 -8.26 -15.66 7.01
CA GLN A 156 -7.04 -15.39 7.75
C GLN A 156 -6.98 -13.91 8.19
N ARG A 157 -6.42 -13.69 9.39
CA ARG A 157 -6.09 -12.35 9.87
C ARG A 157 -4.71 -11.95 9.34
N LEU A 158 -4.62 -10.78 8.72
CA LEU A 158 -3.35 -10.20 8.30
C LEU A 158 -2.54 -9.72 9.51
N THR A 159 -1.25 -10.03 9.52
CA THR A 159 -0.30 -9.56 10.55
C THR A 159 0.66 -8.51 10.01
N ASN A 160 0.83 -8.45 8.69
CA ASN A 160 1.76 -7.57 8.00
C ASN A 160 1.12 -7.08 6.69
N ALA A 161 1.51 -5.88 6.25
CA ALA A 161 1.22 -5.41 4.89
C ALA A 161 2.42 -4.66 4.32
N VAL A 162 2.73 -4.92 3.05
CA VAL A 162 3.83 -4.31 2.34
C VAL A 162 3.33 -3.69 1.03
N ALA A 163 3.61 -2.41 0.82
CA ALA A 163 3.33 -1.71 -0.42
C ALA A 163 4.45 -2.02 -1.44
N MET A 164 4.47 -3.27 -1.90
CA MET A 164 5.46 -3.84 -2.83
C MET A 164 4.80 -4.49 -4.06
N GLY A 165 3.50 -4.28 -4.25
CA GLY A 165 2.79 -4.70 -5.45
C GLY A 165 3.04 -3.73 -6.63
N GLN A 166 2.02 -3.53 -7.45
CA GLN A 166 2.11 -2.61 -8.58
C GLN A 166 2.09 -1.15 -8.11
N GLY A 167 3.03 -0.36 -8.62
CA GLY A 167 3.09 1.10 -8.43
C GLY A 167 4.30 1.58 -7.62
N GLU A 168 4.45 2.90 -7.57
CA GLU A 168 5.38 3.61 -6.68
C GLU A 168 4.59 4.28 -5.54
N PRO A 169 4.61 3.72 -4.32
CA PRO A 169 3.86 4.24 -3.17
C PRO A 169 4.08 5.73 -2.89
N LEU A 170 5.31 6.24 -3.00
CA LEU A 170 5.57 7.66 -2.74
C LEU A 170 5.11 8.60 -3.86
N ALA A 171 4.82 8.09 -5.06
CA ALA A 171 4.16 8.84 -6.13
C ALA A 171 2.63 8.91 -5.94
N ASN A 172 2.09 8.13 -4.99
CA ASN A 172 0.71 8.15 -4.55
C ASN A 172 0.63 8.34 -3.02
N TYR A 173 1.40 9.32 -2.51
CA TYR A 173 1.75 9.43 -1.09
C TYR A 173 0.52 9.52 -0.18
N ASP A 174 -0.40 10.45 -0.45
CA ASP A 174 -1.50 10.76 0.48
C ASP A 174 -2.48 9.58 0.61
N GLU A 175 -2.86 8.96 -0.49
CA GLU A 175 -3.72 7.77 -0.50
C GLU A 175 -3.02 6.55 0.11
N THR A 176 -1.72 6.37 -0.17
CA THR A 176 -0.92 5.30 0.45
C THR A 176 -0.86 5.49 1.96
N LEU A 177 -0.55 6.69 2.44
CA LEU A 177 -0.45 6.97 3.86
C LEU A 177 -1.80 6.81 4.56
N LYS A 178 -2.89 7.23 3.90
CA LYS A 178 -4.26 7.00 4.39
C LYS A 178 -4.57 5.50 4.51
N ALA A 179 -4.19 4.68 3.53
CA ALA A 179 -4.34 3.23 3.61
C ALA A 179 -3.51 2.62 4.76
N LEU A 180 -2.25 3.03 4.93
CA LEU A 180 -1.40 2.58 6.04
C LEU A 180 -1.99 2.94 7.41
N ARG A 181 -2.58 4.13 7.55
CA ARG A 181 -3.29 4.54 8.76
C ARG A 181 -4.53 3.68 9.04
N ILE A 182 -5.27 3.27 8.01
CA ILE A 182 -6.40 2.35 8.15
C ILE A 182 -5.91 0.95 8.55
N PHE A 183 -4.83 0.45 7.94
CA PHE A 183 -4.18 -0.79 8.36
C PHE A 183 -3.73 -0.74 9.82
N ASN A 184 -3.20 0.40 10.26
CA ASN A 184 -2.70 0.57 11.62
C ASN A 184 -3.78 0.80 12.69
N ALA A 185 -4.91 1.39 12.31
CA ALA A 185 -5.94 1.80 13.25
C ALA A 185 -6.43 0.62 14.12
N PRO A 186 -6.57 0.79 15.46
CA PRO A 186 -7.07 -0.26 16.35
C PRO A 186 -8.48 -0.74 15.99
N ASP A 187 -9.32 0.17 15.50
CA ASP A 187 -10.67 -0.13 15.01
C ASP A 187 -10.69 -0.56 13.53
N GLY A 188 -9.52 -0.52 12.87
CA GLY A 188 -9.29 -0.93 11.49
C GLY A 188 -8.80 -2.38 11.42
N PHE A 189 -7.68 -2.61 10.72
CA PHE A 189 -7.04 -3.93 10.67
C PHE A 189 -6.20 -4.24 11.91
N ALA A 190 -5.89 -3.23 12.73
CA ALA A 190 -5.11 -3.34 13.96
C ALA A 190 -3.73 -4.02 13.74
N ILE A 191 -3.05 -3.66 12.65
CA ILE A 191 -1.68 -4.09 12.36
C ILE A 191 -0.70 -3.09 12.99
N GLY A 192 0.27 -3.55 13.79
CA GLY A 192 1.27 -2.65 14.38
C GLY A 192 2.07 -1.90 13.30
N ALA A 193 2.35 -0.60 13.50
CA ALA A 193 2.97 0.25 12.47
C ALA A 193 4.30 -0.31 11.93
N ARG A 194 5.08 -0.98 12.77
CA ARG A 194 6.35 -1.63 12.38
C ARG A 194 6.19 -2.86 11.49
N HIS A 195 4.97 -3.36 11.33
CA HIS A 195 4.62 -4.47 10.43
C HIS A 195 4.01 -3.97 9.11
N LEU A 196 3.94 -2.65 8.92
CA LEU A 196 3.48 -1.99 7.72
C LEU A 196 4.67 -1.33 7.05
N THR A 197 5.03 -1.80 5.86
CA THR A 197 6.21 -1.31 5.14
C THR A 197 5.78 -0.72 3.81
N LEU A 198 6.31 0.46 3.48
CA LEU A 198 6.25 0.96 2.10
C LEU A 198 7.61 0.82 1.44
N SER A 199 7.63 0.42 0.18
CA SER A 199 8.84 0.41 -0.64
C SER A 199 8.84 1.60 -1.59
N THR A 200 10.00 2.15 -1.89
CA THR A 200 10.14 3.20 -2.91
C THR A 200 11.36 2.95 -3.79
N CYS A 201 11.26 3.33 -5.05
CA CYS A 201 12.38 3.42 -5.98
C CYS A 201 13.34 4.58 -5.66
N GLY A 202 13.10 5.37 -4.60
CA GLY A 202 14.00 6.43 -4.15
C GLY A 202 13.52 7.84 -4.46
N LEU A 203 12.22 8.11 -4.31
CA LEU A 203 11.68 9.48 -4.36
C LEU A 203 12.07 10.23 -3.07
N VAL A 204 13.18 10.96 -3.16
CA VAL A 204 13.88 11.58 -2.03
C VAL A 204 13.00 12.53 -1.21
N GLU A 205 12.16 13.32 -1.86
CA GLU A 205 11.22 14.22 -1.18
C GLU A 205 10.18 13.43 -0.38
N GLY A 206 9.70 12.31 -0.93
CA GLY A 206 8.78 11.41 -0.23
C GLY A 206 9.42 10.72 0.97
N ILE A 207 10.70 10.31 0.88
CA ILE A 207 11.46 9.74 2.00
C ILE A 207 11.57 10.76 3.13
N ARG A 208 11.92 12.01 2.81
CA ARG A 208 12.00 13.10 3.79
C ARG A 208 10.65 13.38 4.42
N ARG A 209 9.59 13.43 3.63
CA ARG A 209 8.22 13.62 4.13
C ARG A 209 7.81 12.50 5.09
N LEU A 210 8.12 11.24 4.76
CA LEU A 210 7.82 10.08 5.62
C LEU A 210 8.58 10.13 6.96
N ALA A 211 9.78 10.72 6.99
CA ALA A 211 10.53 10.92 8.23
C ALA A 211 9.87 11.92 9.20
N GLU A 212 8.94 12.74 8.73
CA GLU A 212 8.15 13.67 9.56
C GLU A 212 6.88 13.04 10.12
N GLU A 213 6.43 11.91 9.57
CA GLU A 213 5.20 11.26 10.01
C GLU A 213 5.39 10.66 11.42
N PRO A 214 4.42 10.83 12.33
CA PRO A 214 4.52 10.34 13.71
C PRO A 214 4.48 8.80 13.78
N GLU A 215 3.88 8.14 12.79
CA GLU A 215 3.78 6.69 12.74
C GLU A 215 5.13 6.00 12.48
N GLN A 216 5.26 4.78 13.00
CA GLN A 216 6.47 3.97 12.86
C GLN A 216 6.42 3.00 11.68
N PHE A 217 5.91 3.46 10.53
CA PHE A 217 5.88 2.67 9.30
C PHE A 217 7.31 2.34 8.84
N GLY A 218 7.49 1.11 8.38
CA GLY A 218 8.75 0.63 7.79
C GLY A 218 9.00 1.27 6.42
N LEU A 219 10.28 1.50 6.11
CA LEU A 219 10.72 1.99 4.82
C LEU A 219 11.70 0.99 4.19
N ALA A 220 11.33 0.53 3.00
CA ALA A 220 12.22 -0.16 2.08
C ALA A 220 12.59 0.75 0.90
N VAL A 221 13.83 0.66 0.42
CA VAL A 221 14.32 1.40 -0.74
C VAL A 221 14.84 0.41 -1.77
N SER A 222 14.19 0.38 -2.92
CA SER A 222 14.62 -0.32 -4.12
C SER A 222 15.89 0.31 -4.67
N LEU A 223 17.04 -0.25 -4.30
CA LEU A 223 18.37 0.27 -4.66
C LEU A 223 18.82 -0.30 -6.00
N HIS A 224 18.86 -1.63 -6.10
CA HIS A 224 19.23 -2.47 -7.26
C HIS A 224 20.61 -2.20 -7.90
N SER A 225 21.27 -1.08 -7.64
CA SER A 225 22.70 -0.92 -7.90
C SER A 225 23.24 0.23 -7.04
N ALA A 226 24.43 0.04 -6.49
CA ALA A 226 25.19 1.07 -5.80
C ALA A 226 26.18 1.80 -6.73
N ILE A 227 25.97 1.71 -8.06
CA ILE A 227 26.73 2.42 -9.09
C ILE A 227 25.76 3.24 -9.95
N ASP A 228 25.93 4.56 -10.02
CA ASP A 228 24.97 5.48 -10.65
C ASP A 228 24.64 5.10 -12.11
N VAL A 229 25.65 4.77 -12.91
CA VAL A 229 25.47 4.43 -14.33
C VAL A 229 24.60 3.17 -14.50
N LYS A 230 24.89 2.12 -13.71
CA LYS A 230 24.11 0.88 -13.72
C LYS A 230 22.70 1.12 -13.19
N ARG A 231 22.57 1.90 -12.12
CA ARG A 231 21.27 2.27 -11.57
C ARG A 231 20.41 3.04 -12.58
N ALA A 232 21.01 3.93 -13.37
CA ALA A 232 20.31 4.65 -14.44
C ALA A 232 19.85 3.72 -15.58
N GLN A 233 20.59 2.65 -15.87
CA GLN A 233 20.16 1.64 -16.84
C GLN A 233 18.99 0.80 -16.31
N LEU A 234 19.05 0.39 -15.05
CA LEU A 234 18.02 -0.46 -14.42
C LEU A 234 16.75 0.31 -14.04
N MET A 235 16.90 1.56 -13.59
CA MET A 235 15.83 2.38 -12.99
C MET A 235 15.86 3.82 -13.51
N PRO A 236 15.65 4.05 -14.82
CA PRO A 236 15.96 5.31 -15.49
C PRO A 236 15.26 6.54 -14.90
N LYS A 237 13.99 6.42 -14.52
CA LYS A 237 13.25 7.56 -13.93
C LYS A 237 13.61 7.79 -12.46
N ALA A 238 13.92 6.73 -11.73
CA ALA A 238 14.35 6.84 -10.34
C ALA A 238 15.78 7.39 -10.21
N ALA A 239 16.60 7.22 -11.25
CA ALA A 239 17.96 7.75 -11.33
C ALA A 239 18.05 9.27 -11.55
N LYS A 240 16.90 9.97 -11.59
CA LYS A 240 16.85 11.43 -11.46
C LYS A 240 17.61 11.91 -10.20
N TYR A 241 17.55 11.14 -9.12
CA TYR A 241 18.39 11.34 -7.94
C TYR A 241 19.60 10.41 -8.04
N ASN A 242 20.80 10.99 -8.01
CA ASN A 242 22.02 10.20 -7.90
C ASN A 242 22.11 9.53 -6.52
N LEU A 243 22.97 8.52 -6.42
CA LEU A 243 23.12 7.70 -5.22
C LEU A 243 23.56 8.50 -3.99
N ALA A 244 24.38 9.54 -4.17
CA ALA A 244 24.80 10.40 -3.06
C ALA A 244 23.61 11.14 -2.42
N VAL A 245 22.72 11.70 -3.24
CA VAL A 245 21.51 12.38 -2.78
C VAL A 245 20.53 11.39 -2.14
N LEU A 246 20.35 10.21 -2.74
CA LEU A 246 19.53 9.15 -2.16
C LEU A 246 20.07 8.69 -0.80
N GLN A 247 21.38 8.43 -0.70
CA GLN A 247 22.01 7.99 0.53
C GLN A 247 21.88 9.05 1.63
N ALA A 248 22.05 10.33 1.30
CA ALA A 248 21.87 11.42 2.25
C ALA A 248 20.44 11.42 2.82
N ALA A 249 19.43 11.30 1.97
CA ALA A 249 18.03 11.23 2.40
C ALA A 249 17.73 10.00 3.28
N CYS A 250 18.29 8.85 2.93
CA CYS A 250 18.18 7.64 3.75
C CYS A 250 18.86 7.81 5.12
N LYS A 251 20.06 8.41 5.16
CA LYS A 251 20.77 8.73 6.40
C LYS A 251 19.96 9.68 7.28
N ASP A 252 19.45 10.77 6.70
CA ASP A 252 18.59 11.73 7.40
C ASP A 252 17.36 11.05 8.00
N TYR A 253 16.68 10.18 7.23
CA TYR A 253 15.56 9.39 7.73
C TYR A 253 15.98 8.51 8.92
N THR A 254 17.07 7.77 8.81
CA THR A 254 17.52 6.87 9.89
C THR A 254 17.95 7.63 11.15
N ASN A 255 18.64 8.77 10.99
CA ASN A 255 19.07 9.62 12.09
C ASN A 255 17.89 10.26 12.83
N LYS A 256 16.91 10.75 12.07
CA LYS A 256 15.72 11.41 12.63
C LYS A 256 14.78 10.43 13.33
N THR A 257 14.58 9.27 12.73
CA THR A 257 13.56 8.32 13.20
C THR A 257 14.12 7.24 14.13
N GLY A 258 15.45 7.03 14.11
CA GLY A 258 16.10 5.89 14.76
C GLY A 258 15.76 4.54 14.13
N ARG A 259 15.05 4.52 12.99
CA ARG A 259 14.55 3.30 12.33
C ARG A 259 15.50 2.87 11.23
N ARG A 260 15.71 1.56 11.10
CA ARG A 260 16.53 0.95 10.04
C ARG A 260 15.76 0.95 8.71
N ILE A 261 16.45 1.29 7.62
CA ILE A 261 15.93 1.14 6.25
C ILE A 261 16.34 -0.24 5.70
N THR A 262 15.42 -0.92 5.01
CA THR A 262 15.75 -2.09 4.19
C THR A 262 16.09 -1.62 2.78
N LEU A 263 17.23 -2.07 2.25
CA LEU A 263 17.66 -1.85 0.87
C LEU A 263 17.34 -3.11 0.07
N GLU A 264 16.40 -3.01 -0.86
CA GLU A 264 16.06 -4.10 -1.77
C GLU A 264 17.05 -4.10 -2.94
N TYR A 265 17.65 -5.27 -3.21
CA TYR A 265 18.64 -5.45 -4.24
C TYR A 265 18.36 -6.74 -5.02
N THR A 266 17.63 -6.61 -6.13
CA THR A 266 17.43 -7.70 -7.09
C THR A 266 18.74 -8.05 -7.79
N LEU A 267 19.13 -9.32 -7.75
CA LEU A 267 20.30 -9.85 -8.43
C LEU A 267 19.93 -10.19 -9.88
N ILE A 268 20.58 -9.52 -10.82
CA ILE A 268 20.37 -9.69 -12.24
C ILE A 268 21.68 -10.14 -12.86
N ALA A 269 21.67 -11.36 -13.38
CA ALA A 269 22.85 -12.05 -13.88
C ALA A 269 23.62 -11.19 -14.92
N GLY A 270 24.89 -10.89 -14.64
CA GLY A 270 25.76 -10.10 -15.51
C GLY A 270 25.55 -8.58 -15.47
N GLU A 271 24.49 -8.10 -14.83
CA GLU A 271 24.15 -6.67 -14.78
C GLU A 271 24.65 -6.01 -13.50
N ASN A 272 24.34 -6.59 -12.34
CA ASN A 272 24.58 -5.98 -11.03
C ASN A 272 25.05 -6.98 -9.95
N ASP A 273 25.59 -8.12 -10.37
CA ASP A 273 25.97 -9.26 -9.53
C ASP A 273 27.50 -9.53 -9.53
N GLN A 274 28.32 -8.57 -9.96
CA GLN A 274 29.77 -8.73 -10.07
C GLN A 274 30.50 -8.23 -8.81
N GLU A 275 31.77 -8.62 -8.65
CA GLU A 275 32.62 -8.21 -7.52
C GLU A 275 32.69 -6.68 -7.34
N ALA A 276 32.69 -5.92 -8.44
CA ALA A 276 32.64 -4.46 -8.40
C ALA A 276 31.34 -3.91 -7.80
N ASP A 277 30.20 -4.57 -8.08
CA ASP A 277 28.89 -4.21 -7.54
C ASP A 277 28.83 -4.47 -6.04
N LEU A 278 29.34 -5.62 -5.59
CA LEU A 278 29.43 -5.95 -4.17
C LEU A 278 30.27 -4.92 -3.41
N ARG A 279 31.45 -4.53 -3.94
CA ARG A 279 32.29 -3.50 -3.32
C ARG A 279 31.59 -2.15 -3.24
N ALA A 280 30.90 -1.74 -4.30
CA ALA A 280 30.13 -0.51 -4.31
C ALA A 280 28.99 -0.55 -3.29
N LEU A 281 28.29 -1.68 -3.17
CA LEU A 281 27.22 -1.89 -2.19
C LEU A 281 27.72 -1.83 -0.75
N ILE A 282 28.85 -2.49 -0.45
CA ILE A 282 29.51 -2.43 0.88
C ILE A 282 29.84 -0.97 1.23
N GLN A 283 30.42 -0.23 0.28
CA GLN A 283 30.77 1.17 0.48
C GLN A 283 29.52 2.04 0.67
N PHE A 284 28.45 1.79 -0.09
CA PHE A 284 27.18 2.50 0.04
C PHE A 284 26.52 2.25 1.40
N CYS A 285 26.63 1.05 1.97
CA CYS A 285 26.01 0.69 3.26
C CYS A 285 26.85 1.13 4.47
N ARG A 286 28.11 1.56 4.26
CA ARG A 286 29.04 1.82 5.36
C ARG A 286 28.62 3.02 6.21
N GLY A 287 28.56 2.82 7.53
CA GLY A 287 28.44 3.89 8.51
C GLY A 287 27.03 4.45 8.73
N TRP A 288 25.97 3.72 8.36
CA TRP A 288 24.59 4.09 8.68
C TRP A 288 23.69 2.87 8.85
N LEU A 289 22.51 3.07 9.45
CA LEU A 289 21.62 1.98 9.88
C LEU A 289 20.76 1.47 8.71
N CYS A 290 21.27 0.48 7.98
CA CYS A 290 20.54 -0.20 6.92
C CYS A 290 20.64 -1.73 7.01
N HIS A 291 19.75 -2.42 6.31
CA HIS A 291 19.81 -3.86 6.05
C HIS A 291 19.67 -4.09 4.56
N VAL A 292 20.40 -5.03 3.98
CA VAL A 292 20.28 -5.36 2.55
C VAL A 292 19.51 -6.66 2.42
N ASN A 293 18.45 -6.64 1.60
CA ASN A 293 17.73 -7.81 1.16
C ASN A 293 18.13 -8.13 -0.28
N LEU A 294 18.78 -9.28 -0.49
CA LEU A 294 19.16 -9.77 -1.82
C LEU A 294 18.02 -10.59 -2.38
N ILE A 295 17.44 -10.16 -3.51
CA ILE A 295 16.29 -10.81 -4.14
C ILE A 295 16.79 -11.55 -5.40
N PRO A 296 16.69 -12.89 -5.45
CA PRO A 296 17.07 -13.68 -6.63
C PRO A 296 16.22 -13.40 -7.87
#